data_AF-A0A9J8C3C0-F1
#
_entry.id   AF-A0A9J8C3C0-F1
#
_cell.length_a   1.000
_cell.length_b   1.000
_cell.length_c   1.000
_cell.angle_alpha   90.00
_cell.angle_beta   90.00
_cell.angle_gamma   90.00
#
_symmetry.space_group_name_H-M   'P 1'
#
loop_
_entity.id
_entity.type
_entity.pdbx_description
1 polymer ?
#
loop_
_entity_poly.entity_id
_entity_poly.type
_entity_poly.pdbx_seq_one_letter_code
_entity_poly.pdbx_strand_id
1 'polypeptide(L)'
;NAGLQPPPTGQLGNFLEELDVLLSNYPEDGTPLVLLGDFNIHLDKPQAADFNTLLASFDLKRASTTATHKSGNQLDLIYTRCCSVDNTLVTPLHTSDHFLITANLALTPEAAHAPTRVTFRRNLRSLSPSRLSSVFASSLPSLSHFSALDTNSATDTFCSTLTSCLDNFCPLSSRPARTTPSAPWLSDVLREHRSKLRAAERKWLKSRNSTDLSVYQSLLSSFSANVFTAKASYYHDKINNCCDARTLFKTFSSLLNPPPPPPQSTLTADDFAVFFTNKTRTISDQFSTPQTEDNFTTNAHSFSSFSPLSETDVSKLILSSHPTTCPLDPIPTHLLQAISSSVIPSLTHIINSSLHSGTFPSAFKQARVSPLLKKPSLNPALLENYRPVSLLPFIAKTLERAVFNQLSMFLVQNNLLDSNQSGFKSGHSTETALLSVTEALRLARAASKSSVLILLDLSAAFDTVNHQILLSTLRKMG
;
A
#
# COMPACT_ATOMS: atom_id res chain seq x y z
N ASN A 1 -3.11 -7.29 38.31
CA ASN A 1 -3.23 -7.55 39.76
C ASN A 1 -2.75 -8.95 40.07
N ALA A 2 -1.45 -9.09 40.29
CA ALA A 2 -0.88 -10.20 41.04
C ALA A 2 -0.52 -9.63 42.40
N GLY A 3 -1.12 -10.14 43.48
CA GLY A 3 -0.69 -9.80 44.83
C GLY A 3 0.64 -10.51 45.07
N LEU A 4 1.71 -9.74 45.31
CA LEU A 4 3.01 -10.28 45.69
C LEU A 4 3.08 -10.35 47.20
N GLN A 5 3.27 -11.56 47.72
CA GLN A 5 3.55 -11.81 49.13
C GLN A 5 4.79 -12.69 49.21
N PRO A 6 5.86 -12.30 49.94
CA PRO A 6 6.97 -13.20 50.18
C PRO A 6 6.52 -14.39 51.05
N PRO A 7 7.03 -15.61 50.80
CA PRO A 7 6.68 -16.77 51.61
C PRO A 7 7.17 -16.58 53.06
N PRO A 8 6.40 -17.03 54.07
CA PRO A 8 6.66 -16.75 55.49
C PRO A 8 7.99 -17.33 56.03
N THR A 9 8.71 -18.15 55.24
CA THR A 9 9.98 -18.79 55.64
C THR A 9 11.06 -18.78 54.54
N GLY A 10 10.93 -17.97 53.49
CA GLY A 10 11.98 -17.82 52.46
C GLY A 10 13.05 -16.81 52.87
N GLN A 11 14.33 -17.07 52.55
CA GLN A 11 15.36 -16.03 52.68
C GLN A 11 15.01 -14.87 51.74
N LEU A 12 14.91 -13.65 52.26
CA LEU A 12 14.57 -12.42 51.50
C LEU A 12 15.32 -12.31 50.17
N GLY A 13 16.56 -12.82 50.08
CA GLY A 13 17.34 -12.90 48.84
C GLY A 13 16.65 -13.63 47.68
N ASN A 14 16.03 -14.79 47.92
CA ASN A 14 15.35 -15.55 46.86
C ASN A 14 14.12 -14.79 46.31
N PHE A 15 13.42 -14.06 47.18
CA PHE A 15 12.29 -13.21 46.77
C PHE A 15 12.76 -12.02 45.93
N LEU A 16 13.90 -11.41 46.28
CA LEU A 16 14.47 -10.31 45.50
C LEU A 16 14.93 -10.76 44.11
N GLU A 17 15.53 -11.95 43.99
CA GLU A 17 15.92 -12.53 42.70
C GLU A 17 14.70 -12.81 41.81
N GLU A 18 13.63 -13.39 42.37
CA GLU A 18 12.38 -13.63 41.63
C GLU A 18 11.70 -12.33 41.20
N LEU A 19 11.73 -11.31 42.06
CA LEU A 19 11.18 -9.98 41.77
C LEU A 19 11.99 -9.28 40.67
N ASP A 20 13.32 -9.39 40.67
CA ASP A 20 14.20 -8.85 39.63
C ASP A 20 13.91 -9.48 38.26
N VAL A 21 13.81 -10.81 38.21
CA VAL A 21 13.44 -11.55 36.98
C VAL A 21 12.04 -11.14 36.51
N LEU A 22 11.09 -10.99 37.43
CA LEU A 22 9.73 -10.57 37.09
C LEU A 22 9.71 -9.16 36.50
N LEU A 23 10.38 -8.20 37.13
CA LEU A 23 10.44 -6.80 36.67
C LEU A 23 11.18 -6.67 35.34
N SER A 24 12.24 -7.46 35.12
CA SER A 24 12.99 -7.54 33.86
C SER A 24 12.16 -8.00 32.65
N ASN A 25 11.03 -8.67 32.87
CA ASN A 25 10.12 -9.09 31.78
C ASN A 25 9.20 -7.96 31.28
N TYR A 26 9.13 -6.82 31.97
CA TYR A 26 8.29 -5.70 31.57
C TYR A 26 9.10 -4.65 30.78
N PRO A 27 8.66 -4.26 29.57
CA PRO A 27 9.40 -3.35 28.71
C PRO A 27 9.49 -1.94 29.31
N GLU A 28 10.62 -1.26 29.05
CA GLU A 28 10.87 0.15 29.38
C GLU A 28 10.42 1.07 28.22
N ASP A 29 9.23 0.84 27.68
CA ASP A 29 8.70 1.54 26.51
C ASP A 29 7.80 2.75 26.87
N GLY A 30 7.77 3.14 28.14
CA GLY A 30 6.91 4.20 28.66
C GLY A 30 5.53 3.72 29.13
N THR A 31 5.26 2.40 29.07
CA THR A 31 4.02 1.83 29.61
C THR A 31 3.92 2.04 31.14
N PRO A 32 2.80 2.58 31.65
CA PRO A 32 2.57 2.70 33.10
C PRO A 32 2.64 1.35 33.80
N LEU A 33 3.46 1.24 34.86
CA LEU A 33 3.59 0.05 35.69
C LEU A 33 3.23 0.38 37.14
N VAL A 34 2.37 -0.44 37.74
CA VAL A 34 1.95 -0.32 39.14
C VAL A 34 2.15 -1.65 39.84
N LEU A 35 2.87 -1.61 40.96
CA LEU A 35 3.14 -2.75 41.83
C LEU A 35 2.41 -2.54 43.17
N LEU A 36 1.54 -3.49 43.52
CA LEU A 36 0.67 -3.44 44.71
C LEU A 36 0.75 -4.78 45.45
N GLY A 37 0.81 -4.74 46.78
CA GLY A 37 0.71 -5.96 47.58
C GLY A 37 1.12 -5.78 49.03
N ASP A 38 0.87 -6.83 49.83
CA ASP A 38 1.41 -6.99 51.17
C ASP A 38 2.81 -7.61 51.08
N PHE A 39 3.83 -6.75 51.15
CA PHE A 39 5.21 -7.17 51.01
C PHE A 39 5.77 -7.79 52.28
N ASN A 40 5.11 -7.68 53.44
CA ASN A 40 5.64 -8.18 54.72
C ASN A 40 7.09 -7.73 55.04
N ILE A 41 7.56 -6.63 54.42
CA ILE A 41 8.91 -6.07 54.60
C ILE A 41 8.79 -4.81 55.46
N HIS A 42 9.47 -4.80 56.60
CA HIS A 42 9.56 -3.60 57.43
C HIS A 42 10.59 -2.63 56.86
N LEU A 43 10.13 -1.57 56.20
CA LEU A 43 10.97 -0.59 55.51
C LEU A 43 11.94 0.18 56.44
N ASP A 44 11.65 0.23 57.74
CA ASP A 44 12.50 0.88 58.74
C ASP A 44 13.70 0.02 59.17
N LYS A 45 13.78 -1.24 58.71
CA LYS A 45 14.88 -2.16 59.01
C LYS A 45 15.93 -2.15 57.89
N PRO A 46 17.22 -2.33 58.22
CA PRO A 46 18.31 -2.33 57.23
C PRO A 46 18.16 -3.41 56.15
N GLN A 47 17.40 -4.48 56.43
CA GLN A 47 17.08 -5.54 55.48
C GLN A 47 16.24 -5.07 54.27
N ALA A 48 15.59 -3.90 54.36
CA ALA A 48 14.84 -3.32 53.24
C ALA A 48 15.72 -2.53 52.25
N ALA A 49 17.02 -2.37 52.52
CA ALA A 49 17.93 -1.59 51.68
C ALA A 49 18.05 -2.20 50.26
N ASP A 50 18.23 -3.50 50.16
CA ASP A 50 18.35 -4.20 48.87
C ASP A 50 17.03 -4.18 48.09
N PHE A 51 15.90 -4.31 48.78
CA PHE A 51 14.55 -4.19 48.19
C PHE A 51 14.30 -2.80 47.60
N ASN A 52 14.61 -1.73 48.35
CA ASN A 52 14.47 -0.37 47.85
C ASN A 52 15.43 -0.06 46.70
N THR A 53 16.65 -0.61 46.75
CA THR A 53 17.65 -0.45 45.68
C THR A 53 17.20 -1.12 44.39
N LEU A 54 16.66 -2.34 44.48
CA LEU A 54 16.10 -3.07 43.34
C LEU A 54 14.93 -2.32 42.69
N LEU A 55 13.96 -1.85 43.48
CA LEU A 55 12.83 -1.12 42.92
C LEU A 55 13.26 0.22 42.30
N ALA A 56 14.22 0.90 42.92
CA ALA A 56 14.79 2.13 42.37
C ALA A 56 15.51 1.90 41.03
N SER A 57 16.17 0.75 40.80
CA SER A 57 16.83 0.45 39.52
C SER A 57 15.85 0.24 38.36
N PHE A 58 14.57 0.00 38.64
CA PHE A 58 13.50 -0.09 37.64
C PHE A 58 12.67 1.21 37.54
N ASP A 59 13.14 2.34 38.09
CA ASP A 59 12.43 3.63 38.14
C ASP A 59 11.09 3.60 38.87
N LEU A 60 10.87 2.63 39.77
CA LEU A 60 9.65 2.53 40.57
C LEU A 60 9.70 3.46 41.77
N LYS A 61 8.74 4.38 41.85
CA LYS A 61 8.57 5.34 42.94
C LYS A 61 7.47 4.90 43.90
N ARG A 62 7.76 4.94 45.19
CA ARG A 62 6.81 4.59 46.26
C ARG A 62 5.77 5.71 46.44
N ALA A 63 4.49 5.35 46.49
CA ALA A 63 3.44 6.26 46.93
C ALA A 63 3.43 6.40 48.46
N SER A 64 3.13 7.59 48.98
CA SER A 64 3.05 7.82 50.42
C SER A 64 1.73 7.27 50.98
N THR A 65 1.83 6.40 51.98
CA THR A 65 0.72 5.86 52.78
C THR A 65 0.97 6.16 54.26
N THR A 66 -0.08 6.17 55.09
CA THR A 66 0.04 6.04 56.56
C THR A 66 0.18 4.56 56.94
N ALA A 67 0.29 4.23 58.24
CA ALA A 67 0.29 2.83 58.68
C ALA A 67 -0.88 2.05 58.08
N THR A 68 -0.60 0.89 57.49
CA THR A 68 -1.57 0.04 56.77
C THR A 68 -2.02 -1.17 57.58
N HIS A 69 -1.43 -1.36 58.76
CA HIS A 69 -1.72 -2.47 59.67
C HIS A 69 -2.03 -1.96 61.09
N LYS A 70 -2.89 -2.67 61.84
CA LYS A 70 -3.28 -2.31 63.23
C LYS A 70 -2.10 -2.12 64.18
N SER A 71 -1.00 -2.83 63.94
CA SER A 71 0.26 -2.72 64.70
C SER A 71 1.12 -1.49 64.37
N GLY A 72 0.65 -0.58 63.51
CA GLY A 72 1.37 0.65 63.15
C GLY A 72 2.38 0.52 62.01
N ASN A 73 2.44 -0.65 61.35
CA ASN A 73 3.39 -0.91 60.26
C ASN A 73 2.81 -0.53 58.87
N GLN A 74 3.71 -0.29 57.91
CA GLN A 74 3.41 -0.13 56.48
C GLN A 74 3.87 -1.38 55.73
N LEU A 75 3.00 -2.39 55.64
CA LEU A 75 3.32 -3.66 54.97
C LEU A 75 2.74 -3.72 53.56
N ASP A 76 1.64 -3.00 53.33
CA ASP A 76 0.96 -2.89 52.05
C ASP A 76 1.52 -1.69 51.28
N LEU A 77 2.29 -1.97 50.23
CA LEU A 77 3.05 -0.94 49.51
C LEU A 77 2.52 -0.74 48.09
N ILE A 78 2.66 0.50 47.62
CA ILE A 78 2.29 0.93 46.27
C ILE A 78 3.53 1.54 45.61
N TYR A 79 3.99 0.93 44.52
CA TYR A 79 5.06 1.47 43.68
C TYR A 79 4.57 1.73 42.26
N THR A 80 5.04 2.81 41.66
CA THR A 80 4.60 3.27 40.34
C THR A 80 5.74 3.73 39.45
N ARG A 81 5.61 3.49 38.15
CA ARG A 81 6.48 3.98 37.08
C ARG A 81 5.61 4.52 35.95
N CYS A 82 5.98 5.66 35.39
CA CYS A 82 5.25 6.33 34.30
C CYS A 82 3.76 6.64 34.60
N CYS A 83 3.38 6.74 35.88
CA CYS A 83 2.07 7.19 36.36
C CYS A 83 2.21 7.81 37.76
N SER A 84 1.22 8.59 38.20
CA SER A 84 1.18 9.16 39.55
C SER A 84 0.02 8.62 40.38
N VAL A 85 0.23 8.57 41.70
CA VAL A 85 -0.77 8.14 42.69
C VAL A 85 -1.11 9.34 43.56
N ASP A 86 -2.39 9.71 43.57
CA ASP A 86 -2.93 10.83 44.33
C ASP A 86 -4.04 10.35 45.27
N ASN A 87 -4.37 11.14 46.30
CA ASN A 87 -5.47 10.89 47.24
C ASN A 87 -5.42 9.50 47.92
N THR A 88 -4.25 9.07 48.39
CA THR A 88 -4.13 7.83 49.14
C THR A 88 -4.84 7.95 50.49
N LEU A 89 -5.89 7.16 50.72
CA LEU A 89 -6.67 7.09 51.96
C LEU A 89 -6.59 5.68 52.54
N VAL A 90 -6.24 5.60 53.82
CA VAL A 90 -6.15 4.34 54.57
C VAL A 90 -7.29 4.27 55.60
N THR A 91 -8.19 3.30 55.45
CA THR A 91 -9.41 3.16 56.25
C THR A 91 -9.34 1.90 57.12
N PRO A 92 -9.38 2.02 58.46
CA PRO A 92 -9.37 0.85 59.33
C PRO A 92 -10.58 -0.06 59.12
N LEU A 93 -10.33 -1.38 59.05
CA LEU A 93 -11.37 -2.40 58.94
C LEU A 93 -11.59 -3.07 60.29
N HIS A 94 -12.86 -3.26 60.69
CA HIS A 94 -13.18 -3.92 61.96
C HIS A 94 -12.87 -5.43 61.94
N THR A 95 -12.91 -6.05 60.76
CA THR A 95 -12.79 -7.51 60.56
C THR A 95 -11.40 -7.97 60.11
N SER A 96 -10.47 -7.07 59.80
CA SER A 96 -9.10 -7.39 59.35
C SER A 96 -8.06 -6.61 60.15
N ASP A 97 -6.88 -7.18 60.31
CA ASP A 97 -5.67 -6.57 60.84
C ASP A 97 -4.98 -5.62 59.84
N HIS A 98 -5.25 -5.77 58.55
CA HIS A 98 -4.91 -4.80 57.50
C HIS A 98 -6.02 -3.76 57.30
N PHE A 99 -5.62 -2.56 56.88
CA PHE A 99 -6.50 -1.45 56.56
C PHE A 99 -6.78 -1.38 55.05
N LEU A 100 -7.97 -0.91 54.68
CA LEU A 100 -8.33 -0.69 53.28
C LEU A 100 -7.57 0.52 52.75
N ILE A 101 -6.78 0.33 51.69
CA ILE A 101 -6.08 1.40 51.00
C ILE A 101 -6.84 1.74 49.72
N THR A 102 -7.19 3.01 49.56
CA THR A 102 -7.79 3.55 48.35
C THR A 102 -6.89 4.66 47.82
N ALA A 103 -6.69 4.72 46.51
CA ALA A 103 -5.87 5.74 45.87
C ALA A 103 -6.35 5.99 44.44
N ASN A 104 -6.14 7.21 43.94
CA ASN A 104 -6.43 7.58 42.57
C ASN A 104 -5.17 7.44 41.73
N LEU A 105 -5.24 6.62 40.68
CA LEU A 105 -4.15 6.46 39.73
C LEU A 105 -4.36 7.40 38.54
N ALA A 106 -3.50 8.39 38.38
CA ALA A 106 -3.46 9.24 37.21
C ALA A 106 -2.60 8.57 36.13
N LEU A 107 -3.28 7.89 35.20
CA LEU A 107 -2.68 7.38 33.98
C LEU A 107 -2.63 8.53 32.98
N THR A 108 -1.42 9.00 32.64
CA THR A 108 -1.28 9.93 31.50
C THR A 108 -1.75 9.19 30.25
N PRO A 109 -2.79 9.66 29.56
CA PRO A 109 -3.20 9.05 28.30
C PRO A 109 -2.02 9.16 27.34
N GLU A 110 -1.57 8.04 26.78
CA GLU A 110 -0.75 8.09 25.57
C GLU A 110 -1.45 9.00 24.57
N ALA A 111 -0.71 9.89 23.93
CA ALA A 111 -1.19 10.57 22.74
C ALA A 111 -1.78 9.49 21.82
N ALA A 112 -3.08 9.60 21.52
CA ALA A 112 -3.81 8.59 20.78
C ALA A 112 -2.97 8.17 19.58
N HIS A 113 -2.39 6.96 19.64
CA HIS A 113 -1.64 6.45 18.52
C HIS A 113 -2.58 6.48 17.33
N ALA A 114 -2.21 7.21 16.28
CA ALA A 114 -3.00 7.29 15.07
C ALA A 114 -3.45 5.87 14.69
N PRO A 115 -4.75 5.65 14.41
CA PRO A 115 -5.30 4.31 14.28
C PRO A 115 -4.38 3.49 13.38
N THR A 116 -3.92 2.33 13.88
CA THR A 116 -2.94 1.51 13.18
C THR A 116 -3.52 1.24 11.81
N ARG A 117 -2.94 1.85 10.76
CA ARG A 117 -3.49 1.78 9.40
C ARG A 117 -3.79 0.32 9.08
N VAL A 118 -5.05 -0.06 8.90
CA VAL A 118 -5.38 -1.46 8.65
C VAL A 118 -5.13 -1.72 7.16
N THR A 119 -4.40 -2.79 6.84
CA THR A 119 -4.29 -3.28 5.47
C THR A 119 -5.11 -4.53 5.29
N PHE A 120 -5.94 -4.54 4.26
CA PHE A 120 -6.64 -5.73 3.81
C PHE A 120 -5.71 -6.54 2.91
N ARG A 121 -5.61 -7.84 3.16
CA ARG A 121 -4.75 -8.77 2.41
C ARG A 121 -5.48 -10.09 2.18
N ARG A 122 -5.29 -10.66 0.99
CA ARG A 122 -5.66 -12.04 0.66
C ARG A 122 -4.41 -12.91 0.66
N ASN A 123 -4.49 -14.12 1.20
CA ASN A 123 -3.42 -15.09 1.09
C ASN A 123 -3.52 -15.86 -0.23
N LEU A 124 -2.91 -15.33 -1.29
CA LEU A 124 -2.94 -15.97 -2.61
C LEU A 124 -1.97 -17.16 -2.74
N ARG A 125 -1.13 -17.44 -1.73
CA ARG A 125 -0.08 -18.46 -1.84
C ARG A 125 -0.61 -19.89 -1.92
N SER A 126 -1.78 -20.14 -1.36
CA SER A 126 -2.45 -21.45 -1.39
C SER A 126 -3.45 -21.57 -2.55
N LEU A 127 -3.58 -20.54 -3.39
CA LEU A 127 -4.53 -20.54 -4.49
C LEU A 127 -3.94 -21.34 -5.67
N SER A 128 -4.67 -22.36 -6.09
CA SER A 128 -4.37 -23.10 -7.33
C SER A 128 -5.15 -22.45 -8.48
N PRO A 129 -4.47 -21.91 -9.52
CA PRO A 129 -5.15 -21.31 -10.67
C PRO A 129 -6.07 -22.29 -11.39
N SER A 130 -5.70 -23.57 -11.50
CA SER A 130 -6.54 -24.59 -12.15
C SER A 130 -7.83 -24.85 -11.38
N ARG A 131 -7.79 -24.88 -10.04
CA ARG A 131 -9.01 -24.99 -9.21
C ARG A 131 -9.88 -23.74 -9.30
N LEU A 132 -9.27 -22.56 -9.32
CA LEU A 132 -10.02 -21.32 -9.52
C LEU A 132 -10.70 -21.30 -10.89
N SER A 133 -9.98 -21.70 -11.93
CA SER A 133 -10.48 -21.80 -13.30
C SER A 133 -11.67 -22.75 -13.40
N SER A 134 -11.58 -23.95 -12.79
CA SER A 134 -12.66 -24.93 -12.82
C SER A 134 -13.91 -24.44 -12.06
N VAL A 135 -13.72 -23.84 -10.87
CA VAL A 135 -14.83 -23.31 -10.07
C VAL A 135 -15.48 -22.11 -10.75
N PHE A 136 -14.68 -21.23 -11.37
CA PHE A 136 -15.21 -20.12 -12.14
C PHE A 136 -16.07 -20.62 -13.30
N ALA A 137 -15.56 -21.58 -14.09
CA ALA A 137 -16.29 -22.16 -15.21
C ALA A 137 -17.59 -22.85 -14.78
N SER A 138 -17.64 -23.47 -13.58
CA SER A 138 -18.86 -24.09 -13.05
C SER A 138 -19.83 -23.11 -12.40
N SER A 139 -19.34 -21.96 -11.94
CA SER A 139 -20.16 -20.96 -11.23
C SER A 139 -20.77 -19.93 -12.17
N LEU A 140 -20.18 -19.75 -13.36
CA LEU A 140 -20.74 -18.87 -14.38
C LEU A 140 -22.01 -19.49 -14.97
N PRO A 141 -23.04 -18.71 -15.31
CA PRO A 141 -24.20 -19.23 -16.02
C PRO A 141 -23.82 -19.93 -17.32
N SER A 142 -24.68 -20.84 -17.79
CA SER A 142 -24.47 -21.51 -19.07
C SER A 142 -24.24 -20.49 -20.18
N LEU A 143 -23.40 -20.85 -21.17
CA LEU A 143 -23.03 -19.91 -22.23
C LEU A 143 -24.26 -19.36 -22.98
N SER A 144 -25.32 -20.16 -23.13
CA SER A 144 -26.58 -19.72 -23.73
C SER A 144 -27.30 -18.66 -22.91
N HIS A 145 -27.33 -18.80 -21.58
CA HIS A 145 -27.93 -17.80 -20.69
C HIS A 145 -27.06 -16.56 -20.60
N PHE A 146 -25.74 -16.74 -20.45
CA PHE A 146 -24.78 -15.64 -20.37
C PHE A 146 -24.80 -14.79 -21.65
N SER A 147 -24.90 -15.42 -22.82
CA SER A 147 -24.91 -14.72 -24.11
C SER A 147 -26.22 -13.98 -24.40
N ALA A 148 -27.28 -14.23 -23.63
CA ALA A 148 -28.55 -13.54 -23.74
C ALA A 148 -28.62 -12.26 -22.88
N LEU A 149 -27.64 -12.05 -22.00
CA LEU A 149 -27.57 -10.87 -21.14
C LEU A 149 -27.16 -9.64 -21.94
N ASP A 150 -27.66 -8.47 -21.54
CA ASP A 150 -27.14 -7.20 -22.04
C ASP A 150 -25.70 -6.95 -21.55
N THR A 151 -25.00 -6.00 -22.17
CA THR A 151 -23.60 -5.72 -21.90
C THR A 151 -23.31 -5.40 -20.42
N ASN A 152 -24.18 -4.67 -19.71
CA ASN A 152 -23.98 -4.36 -18.29
C ASN A 152 -24.21 -5.61 -17.44
N SER A 153 -25.35 -6.27 -17.63
CA SER A 153 -25.71 -7.48 -16.87
C SER A 153 -24.68 -8.61 -17.03
N ALA A 154 -24.17 -8.81 -18.25
CA ALA A 154 -23.10 -9.77 -18.52
C ALA A 154 -21.81 -9.41 -17.78
N THR A 155 -21.43 -8.12 -17.79
CA THR A 155 -20.23 -7.61 -17.11
C THR A 155 -20.35 -7.76 -15.60
N ASP A 156 -21.48 -7.37 -15.01
CA ASP A 156 -21.72 -7.44 -13.57
C ASP A 156 -21.75 -8.89 -13.09
N THR A 157 -22.41 -9.78 -13.84
CA THR A 157 -22.41 -11.22 -13.57
C THR A 157 -20.99 -11.79 -13.63
N PHE A 158 -20.21 -11.43 -14.64
CA PHE A 158 -18.83 -11.90 -14.78
C PHE A 158 -17.94 -11.43 -13.63
N CYS A 159 -17.98 -10.13 -13.31
CA CYS A 159 -17.17 -9.54 -12.22
C CYS A 159 -17.57 -10.11 -10.85
N SER A 160 -18.88 -10.17 -10.54
CA SER A 160 -19.36 -10.70 -9.27
C SER A 160 -19.03 -12.19 -9.10
N THR A 161 -19.13 -13.00 -10.16
CA THR A 161 -18.73 -14.41 -10.13
C THR A 161 -17.24 -14.55 -9.83
N LEU A 162 -16.38 -13.77 -10.50
CA LEU A 162 -14.93 -13.78 -10.24
C LEU A 162 -14.59 -13.36 -8.81
N THR A 163 -15.21 -12.28 -8.31
CA THR A 163 -15.00 -11.81 -6.93
C THR A 163 -15.47 -12.85 -5.92
N SER A 164 -16.66 -13.43 -6.11
CA SER A 164 -17.19 -14.48 -5.23
C SER A 164 -16.29 -15.72 -5.21
N CYS A 165 -15.80 -16.17 -6.37
CA CYS A 165 -14.83 -17.25 -6.44
C CYS A 165 -13.58 -16.92 -5.62
N LEU A 166 -12.99 -15.73 -5.81
CA LEU A 166 -11.81 -15.33 -5.07
C LEU A 166 -12.07 -15.19 -3.56
N ASP A 167 -13.24 -14.71 -3.15
CA ASP A 167 -13.66 -14.62 -1.73
C ASP A 167 -13.75 -16.00 -1.08
N ASN A 168 -14.31 -16.97 -1.79
CA ASN A 168 -14.43 -18.34 -1.30
C ASN A 168 -13.06 -19.02 -1.13
N PHE A 169 -12.14 -18.83 -2.08
CA PHE A 169 -10.80 -19.44 -1.99
C PHE A 169 -9.86 -18.68 -1.06
N CYS A 170 -9.96 -17.35 -1.02
CA CYS A 170 -9.00 -16.45 -0.42
C CYS A 170 -9.74 -15.26 0.22
N PRO A 171 -10.42 -15.45 1.36
CA PRO A 171 -11.19 -14.40 2.00
C PRO A 171 -10.31 -13.23 2.42
N LEU A 172 -10.92 -12.04 2.44
CA LEU A 172 -10.24 -10.81 2.82
C LEU A 172 -9.89 -10.86 4.32
N SER A 173 -8.62 -10.69 4.66
CA SER A 173 -8.18 -10.61 6.06
C SER A 173 -7.61 -9.22 6.37
N SER A 174 -7.98 -8.65 7.51
CA SER A 174 -7.40 -7.40 8.02
C SER A 174 -6.13 -7.68 8.81
N ARG A 175 -5.07 -6.90 8.56
CA ARG A 175 -3.85 -6.89 9.38
C ARG A 175 -3.39 -5.47 9.65
N PRO A 176 -2.85 -5.17 10.84
CA PRO A 176 -2.19 -3.89 11.10
C PRO A 176 -1.08 -3.65 10.07
N ALA A 177 -1.04 -2.46 9.46
CA ALA A 177 0.02 -2.09 8.53
C ALA A 177 1.33 -1.98 9.30
N ARG A 178 2.29 -2.83 8.94
CA ARG A 178 3.68 -2.66 9.37
C ARG A 178 4.37 -1.71 8.40
N THR A 179 4.90 -0.61 8.89
CA THR A 179 5.85 0.24 8.18
C THR A 179 7.23 -0.42 8.22
N THR A 180 7.48 -1.38 7.34
CA THR A 180 8.85 -1.89 7.13
C THR A 180 9.50 -1.11 5.99
N PRO A 181 10.70 -0.53 6.19
CA PRO A 181 11.48 0.02 5.09
C PRO A 181 11.67 -1.04 4.00
N SER A 182 11.58 -0.63 2.73
CA SER A 182 11.90 -1.52 1.60
C SER A 182 13.36 -1.97 1.73
N ALA A 183 13.62 -3.26 1.49
CA ALA A 183 14.96 -3.84 1.47
C ALA A 183 15.26 -4.35 0.05
N PRO A 184 15.71 -3.49 -0.89
CA PRO A 184 15.90 -3.86 -2.30
C PRO A 184 16.99 -4.94 -2.49
N TRP A 185 17.96 -4.99 -1.57
CA TRP A 185 19.01 -6.00 -1.52
C TRP A 185 18.52 -7.39 -1.07
N LEU A 186 17.27 -7.52 -0.61
CA LEU A 186 16.71 -8.79 -0.16
C LEU A 186 16.08 -9.56 -1.34
N SER A 187 16.88 -10.40 -2.01
CA SER A 187 16.45 -11.26 -3.12
C SER A 187 15.57 -12.43 -2.66
N ASP A 188 14.91 -13.12 -3.60
CA ASP A 188 14.13 -14.33 -3.31
C ASP A 188 14.99 -15.46 -2.74
N VAL A 189 16.23 -15.58 -3.20
CA VAL A 189 17.23 -16.53 -2.66
C VAL A 189 17.48 -16.26 -1.17
N LEU A 190 17.68 -14.99 -0.78
CA LEU A 190 17.85 -14.62 0.63
C LEU A 190 16.58 -14.85 1.46
N ARG A 191 15.39 -14.68 0.87
CA ARG A 191 14.12 -15.00 1.54
C ARG A 191 13.97 -16.49 1.80
N GLU A 192 14.40 -17.33 0.86
CA GLU A 192 14.43 -18.78 1.02
C GLU A 192 15.42 -19.20 2.12
N HIS A 193 16.65 -18.65 2.10
CA HIS A 193 17.66 -18.90 3.14
C HIS A 193 17.17 -18.50 4.53
N ARG A 194 16.53 -17.33 4.66
CA ARG A 194 15.90 -16.88 5.91
C ARG A 194 14.81 -17.86 6.37
N SER A 195 14.03 -18.41 5.45
CA SER A 195 12.97 -19.37 5.78
C SER A 195 13.54 -20.69 6.32
N LYS A 196 14.62 -21.19 5.70
CA LYS A 196 15.38 -22.37 6.17
C LYS A 196 16.03 -22.13 7.53
N LEU A 197 16.67 -20.96 7.73
CA LEU A 197 17.24 -20.55 9.02
C LEU A 197 16.18 -20.56 10.13
N ARG A 198 15.01 -19.96 9.90
CA ARG A 198 13.92 -19.93 10.88
C ARG A 198 13.31 -21.31 11.14
N ALA A 199 13.33 -22.21 10.16
CA ALA A 199 12.93 -23.60 10.38
C ALA A 199 13.94 -24.34 11.28
N ALA A 200 15.24 -24.17 11.04
CA ALA A 200 16.30 -24.75 11.87
C ALA A 200 16.29 -24.18 13.31
N GLU A 201 16.08 -22.88 13.47
CA GLU A 201 15.92 -22.23 14.79
C GLU A 201 14.76 -22.85 15.59
N ARG A 202 13.58 -22.98 14.97
CA ARG A 202 12.42 -23.60 15.62
C ARG A 202 12.67 -25.07 15.96
N LYS A 203 13.37 -25.80 15.10
CA LYS A 203 13.73 -27.20 15.35
C LYS A 203 14.67 -27.31 16.56
N TRP A 204 15.72 -26.50 16.62
CA TRP A 204 16.64 -26.46 17.76
C TRP A 204 15.95 -26.03 19.05
N LEU A 205 15.09 -25.01 19.02
CA LEU A 205 14.34 -24.57 20.22
C LEU A 205 13.45 -25.68 20.78
N LYS A 206 12.95 -26.58 19.92
CA LYS A 206 12.14 -27.75 20.30
C LYS A 206 12.98 -28.93 20.78
N SER A 207 14.07 -29.26 20.08
CA SER A 207 14.88 -30.46 20.38
C SER A 207 15.93 -30.22 21.46
N ARG A 208 16.46 -28.99 21.58
CA ARG A 208 17.56 -28.59 22.48
C ARG A 208 18.86 -29.40 22.33
N ASN A 209 19.03 -30.09 21.21
CA ASN A 209 20.21 -30.92 20.94
C ASN A 209 21.35 -30.15 20.27
N SER A 210 22.59 -30.55 20.54
CA SER A 210 23.82 -29.92 20.02
C SER A 210 23.95 -30.02 18.50
N THR A 211 23.42 -31.08 17.88
CA THR A 211 23.42 -31.27 16.43
C THR A 211 22.54 -30.24 15.72
N ASP A 212 21.31 -30.03 16.20
CA ASP A 212 20.40 -29.02 15.65
C ASP A 212 20.90 -27.59 15.92
N LEU A 213 21.60 -27.36 17.04
CA LEU A 213 22.28 -26.08 17.32
C LEU A 213 23.37 -25.80 16.27
N SER A 214 24.22 -26.78 15.95
CA SER A 214 25.27 -26.65 14.95
C SER A 214 24.70 -26.34 13.56
N VAL A 215 23.61 -27.00 13.16
CA VAL A 215 22.90 -26.72 11.91
C VAL A 215 22.35 -25.30 11.88
N TYR A 216 21.70 -24.85 12.96
CA TYR A 216 21.21 -23.48 13.07
C TYR A 216 22.35 -22.45 12.98
N GLN A 217 23.44 -22.64 13.73
CA GLN A 217 24.59 -21.74 13.74
C GLN A 217 25.27 -21.66 12.36
N SER A 218 25.43 -22.79 11.68
CA SER A 218 25.96 -22.84 10.31
C SER A 218 25.09 -22.03 9.34
N LEU A 219 23.77 -22.23 9.39
CA LEU A 219 22.83 -21.47 8.57
C LEU A 219 22.82 -19.98 8.94
N LEU A 220 22.99 -19.63 10.22
CA LEU A 220 23.04 -18.24 10.68
C LEU A 220 24.27 -17.51 10.14
N SER A 221 25.44 -18.15 10.22
CA SER A 221 26.69 -17.63 9.68
C SER A 221 26.61 -17.44 8.16
N SER A 222 26.11 -18.45 7.44
CA SER A 222 25.90 -18.37 5.99
C SER A 222 24.90 -17.27 5.62
N PHE A 223 23.77 -17.17 6.33
CA PHE A 223 22.78 -16.13 6.07
C PHE A 223 23.33 -14.73 6.33
N SER A 224 24.06 -14.54 7.42
CA SER A 224 24.67 -13.25 7.79
C SER A 224 25.69 -12.79 6.74
N ALA A 225 26.56 -13.71 6.28
CA ALA A 225 27.52 -13.43 5.20
C ALA A 225 26.81 -13.05 3.89
N ASN A 226 25.79 -13.81 3.49
CA ASN A 226 25.05 -13.54 2.26
C ASN A 226 24.28 -12.22 2.30
N VAL A 227 23.73 -11.83 3.47
CA VAL A 227 23.09 -10.52 3.66
C VAL A 227 24.11 -9.40 3.57
N PHE A 228 25.29 -9.57 4.16
CA PHE A 228 26.37 -8.59 4.06
C PHE A 228 26.79 -8.38 2.61
N THR A 229 27.08 -9.46 1.88
CA THR A 229 27.46 -9.41 0.46
C THR A 229 26.38 -8.75 -0.39
N ALA A 230 25.11 -9.13 -0.23
CA ALA A 230 24.02 -8.55 -1.01
C ALA A 230 23.81 -7.05 -0.75
N LYS A 231 23.96 -6.61 0.51
CA LYS A 231 23.93 -5.19 0.85
C LYS A 231 25.12 -4.45 0.22
N ALA A 232 26.32 -5.01 0.32
CA ALA A 232 27.53 -4.43 -0.23
C ALA A 232 27.44 -4.28 -1.74
N SER A 233 27.08 -5.34 -2.48
CA SER A 233 26.89 -5.30 -3.94
C SER A 233 25.84 -4.27 -4.35
N TYR A 234 24.67 -4.27 -3.69
CA TYR A 234 23.61 -3.31 -4.03
C TYR A 234 24.08 -1.84 -3.90
N TYR A 235 24.75 -1.48 -2.81
CA TYR A 235 25.21 -0.11 -2.63
C TYR A 235 26.44 0.21 -3.49
N HIS A 236 27.31 -0.76 -3.75
CA HIS A 236 28.42 -0.62 -4.68
C HIS A 236 27.91 -0.29 -6.09
N ASP A 237 26.96 -1.09 -6.61
CA ASP A 237 26.34 -0.86 -7.92
C ASP A 237 25.61 0.48 -7.96
N LYS A 238 24.89 0.83 -6.89
CA LYS A 238 24.17 2.11 -6.80
C LYS A 238 25.11 3.31 -6.84
N ILE A 239 26.28 3.22 -6.20
CA ILE A 239 27.29 4.28 -6.20
C ILE A 239 27.98 4.35 -7.57
N ASN A 240 28.39 3.22 -8.15
CA ASN A 240 29.06 3.17 -9.45
C ASN A 240 28.17 3.68 -10.60
N ASN A 241 26.86 3.51 -10.49
CA ASN A 241 25.89 4.00 -11.46
C ASN A 241 25.49 5.48 -11.25
N CYS A 242 26.08 6.20 -10.30
CA CYS A 242 25.85 7.63 -10.12
C CYS A 242 26.67 8.43 -11.15
N CYS A 243 26.00 9.15 -12.06
CA CYS A 243 26.65 9.97 -13.08
C CYS A 243 26.94 11.41 -12.64
N ASP A 244 26.51 11.82 -11.45
CA ASP A 244 26.69 13.18 -10.94
C ASP A 244 26.92 13.22 -9.41
N ALA A 245 27.71 14.21 -8.97
CA ALA A 245 28.11 14.37 -7.57
C ALA A 245 26.94 14.61 -6.61
N ARG A 246 25.82 15.19 -7.08
CA ARG A 246 24.63 15.43 -6.27
C ARG A 246 23.91 14.13 -5.96
N THR A 247 23.79 13.22 -6.92
CA THR A 247 23.19 11.89 -6.73
C THR A 247 24.05 11.00 -5.84
N LEU A 248 25.38 11.08 -5.96
CA LEU A 248 26.32 10.39 -5.07
C LEU A 248 26.17 10.88 -3.62
N PHE A 249 26.20 12.20 -3.40
CA PHE A 249 26.06 12.78 -2.06
C PHE A 249 24.69 12.47 -1.44
N LYS A 250 23.61 12.47 -2.24
CA LYS A 250 22.27 12.07 -1.79
C LYS A 250 22.21 10.59 -1.37
N THR A 251 22.83 9.71 -2.14
CA THR A 251 22.90 8.27 -1.83
C THR A 251 23.68 8.03 -0.55
N PHE A 252 24.83 8.67 -0.39
CA PHE A 252 25.65 8.61 0.82
C PHE A 252 24.92 9.18 2.05
N SER A 253 24.30 10.34 1.92
CA SER A 253 23.53 10.96 3.00
C SER A 253 22.36 10.09 3.45
N SER A 254 21.69 9.37 2.53
CA SER A 254 20.60 8.44 2.87
C SER A 254 21.03 7.20 3.66
N LEU A 255 22.32 6.84 3.61
CA LEU A 255 22.90 5.73 4.38
C LEU A 255 23.22 6.13 5.82
N LEU A 256 23.70 7.36 6.01
CA LEU A 256 24.07 7.90 7.31
C LEU A 256 22.86 8.45 8.07
N ASN A 257 21.92 9.05 7.33
CA ASN A 257 20.73 9.68 7.86
C ASN A 257 19.50 9.04 7.19
N PRO A 258 18.89 7.99 7.80
CA PRO A 258 17.64 7.46 7.28
C PRO A 258 16.62 8.60 7.19
N PRO A 259 15.86 8.71 6.07
CA PRO A 259 14.90 9.79 5.93
C PRO A 259 13.90 9.71 7.09
N PRO A 260 13.56 10.85 7.72
CA PRO A 260 12.50 10.84 8.71
C PRO A 260 11.23 10.23 8.09
N PRO A 261 10.38 9.56 8.89
CA PRO A 261 9.07 9.16 8.39
C PRO A 261 8.43 10.39 7.73
N PRO A 262 7.81 10.23 6.54
CA PRO A 262 7.19 11.37 5.88
C PRO A 262 6.26 12.04 6.89
N PRO A 263 6.33 13.38 7.04
CA PRO A 263 5.44 14.08 7.95
C PRO A 263 4.00 13.65 7.65
N GLN A 264 3.17 13.50 8.68
CA GLN A 264 1.75 13.21 8.49
C GLN A 264 1.19 14.26 7.52
N SER A 265 0.81 13.84 6.31
CA SER A 265 0.18 14.76 5.38
C SER A 265 -1.18 15.12 5.95
N THR A 266 -1.42 16.42 6.16
CA THR A 266 -2.73 16.95 6.56
C THR A 266 -3.76 16.83 5.43
N LEU A 267 -3.31 16.59 4.19
CA LEU A 267 -4.15 16.44 3.01
C LEU A 267 -4.97 15.14 3.06
N THR A 268 -6.28 15.28 2.91
CA THR A 268 -7.27 14.20 2.84
C THR A 268 -7.61 13.84 1.40
N ALA A 269 -8.30 12.71 1.20
CA ALA A 269 -8.80 12.33 -0.13
C ALA A 269 -9.81 13.36 -0.68
N ASP A 270 -10.61 13.96 0.21
CA ASP A 270 -11.59 14.98 -0.17
C ASP A 270 -10.92 16.27 -0.64
N ASP A 271 -9.82 16.69 -0.01
CA ASP A 271 -9.02 17.84 -0.45
C ASP A 271 -8.54 17.66 -1.91
N PHE A 272 -8.06 16.46 -2.23
CA PHE A 272 -7.64 16.13 -3.60
C PHE A 272 -8.82 16.12 -4.57
N ALA A 273 -9.96 15.52 -4.19
CA ALA A 273 -11.15 15.48 -5.04
C ALA A 273 -11.65 16.88 -5.37
N VAL A 274 -11.84 17.72 -4.34
CA VAL A 274 -12.27 19.12 -4.50
C VAL A 274 -11.28 19.90 -5.36
N PHE A 275 -9.98 19.78 -5.09
CA PHE A 275 -8.96 20.49 -5.84
C PHE A 275 -8.94 20.12 -7.33
N PHE A 276 -8.93 18.83 -7.66
CA PHE A 276 -8.89 18.39 -9.06
C PHE A 276 -10.17 18.76 -9.80
N THR A 277 -11.35 18.56 -9.19
CA THR A 277 -12.63 18.93 -9.82
C THR A 277 -12.76 20.43 -10.04
N ASN A 278 -12.40 21.25 -9.04
CA ASN A 278 -12.47 22.70 -9.16
C ASN A 278 -11.49 23.21 -10.22
N LYS A 279 -10.26 22.69 -10.26
CA LYS A 279 -9.28 23.06 -11.29
C LYS A 279 -9.81 22.84 -12.70
N THR A 280 -10.39 21.67 -12.96
CA THR A 280 -10.96 21.36 -14.28
C THR A 280 -12.15 22.27 -14.60
N ARG A 281 -13.02 22.53 -13.63
CA ARG A 281 -14.15 23.47 -13.79
C ARG A 281 -13.67 24.88 -14.12
N THR A 282 -12.73 25.43 -13.36
CA THR A 282 -12.18 26.78 -13.60
C THR A 282 -11.58 26.92 -15.00
N ILE A 283 -10.92 25.89 -15.51
CA ILE A 283 -10.38 25.90 -16.88
C ILE A 283 -11.53 25.83 -17.89
N SER A 284 -12.50 24.94 -17.67
CA SER A 284 -13.67 24.79 -18.54
C SER A 284 -14.47 26.10 -18.66
N ASP A 285 -14.68 26.82 -17.56
CA ASP A 285 -15.46 28.06 -17.51
C ASP A 285 -14.81 29.22 -18.28
N GLN A 286 -13.52 29.14 -18.59
CA GLN A 286 -12.83 30.15 -19.42
C GLN A 286 -13.19 30.06 -20.90
N PHE A 287 -13.76 28.93 -21.34
CA PHE A 287 -14.12 28.70 -22.73
C PHE A 287 -15.63 28.84 -22.92
N SER A 288 -16.04 29.57 -23.96
CA SER A 288 -17.45 29.65 -24.35
C SER A 288 -17.96 28.29 -24.84
N THR A 289 -19.26 28.05 -24.68
CA THR A 289 -19.90 26.86 -25.25
C THR A 289 -19.68 26.83 -26.77
N PRO A 290 -19.14 25.74 -27.33
CA PRO A 290 -18.83 25.68 -28.75
C PRO A 290 -20.12 25.76 -29.57
N GLN A 291 -20.18 26.68 -30.54
CA GLN A 291 -21.17 26.62 -31.60
C GLN A 291 -20.74 25.54 -32.59
N THR A 292 -21.44 24.41 -32.60
CA THR A 292 -21.25 23.37 -33.62
C THR A 292 -21.83 23.87 -34.94
N GLU A 293 -20.96 24.32 -35.85
CA GLU A 293 -21.35 24.52 -37.25
C GLU A 293 -21.47 23.15 -37.95
N ASP A 294 -22.72 22.76 -38.24
CA ASP A 294 -23.13 21.55 -38.96
C ASP A 294 -22.91 21.66 -40.49
N ASN A 295 -21.81 22.28 -40.93
CA ASN A 295 -21.43 22.26 -42.34
C ASN A 295 -20.67 20.96 -42.64
N PHE A 296 -21.43 19.89 -42.86
CA PHE A 296 -20.90 18.56 -43.15
C PHE A 296 -20.37 18.47 -44.59
N THR A 297 -19.06 18.52 -44.77
CA THR A 297 -18.41 17.90 -45.93
C THR A 297 -18.22 16.42 -45.63
N THR A 298 -18.97 15.55 -46.32
CA THR A 298 -18.82 14.10 -46.23
C THR A 298 -17.41 13.69 -46.66
N ASN A 299 -16.61 13.14 -45.74
CA ASN A 299 -15.39 12.44 -46.11
C ASN A 299 -15.74 11.20 -46.96
N ALA A 300 -14.84 10.82 -47.87
CA ALA A 300 -15.02 9.63 -48.72
C ALA A 300 -14.94 8.31 -47.93
N HIS A 301 -14.42 8.35 -46.70
CA HIS A 301 -14.20 7.18 -45.85
C HIS A 301 -15.14 7.25 -44.64
N SER A 302 -15.81 6.14 -44.32
CA SER A 302 -16.71 6.04 -43.17
C SER A 302 -16.39 4.83 -42.31
N PHE A 303 -16.40 5.00 -40.99
CA PHE A 303 -16.27 3.93 -40.01
C PHE A 303 -17.66 3.53 -39.49
N SER A 304 -18.33 2.65 -40.22
CA SER A 304 -19.75 2.33 -39.95
C SER A 304 -19.98 1.49 -38.69
N SER A 305 -19.04 0.61 -38.35
CA SER A 305 -19.23 -0.35 -37.26
C SER A 305 -17.92 -0.98 -36.83
N PHE A 306 -17.84 -1.37 -35.56
CA PHE A 306 -16.77 -2.22 -35.05
C PHE A 306 -16.97 -3.67 -35.50
N SER A 307 -15.87 -4.34 -35.85
CA SER A 307 -15.82 -5.75 -36.16
C SER A 307 -15.75 -6.58 -34.87
N PRO A 308 -16.46 -7.73 -34.79
CA PRO A 308 -16.34 -8.64 -33.67
C PRO A 308 -14.94 -9.26 -33.60
N LEU A 309 -14.45 -9.47 -32.39
CA LEU A 309 -13.18 -10.15 -32.12
C LEU A 309 -13.38 -11.64 -31.90
N SER A 310 -12.43 -12.44 -32.35
CA SER A 310 -12.38 -13.87 -32.01
C SER A 310 -11.83 -14.06 -30.58
N GLU A 311 -12.09 -15.22 -29.99
CA GLU A 311 -11.47 -15.61 -28.71
C GLU A 311 -9.93 -15.56 -28.77
N THR A 312 -9.35 -15.84 -29.95
CA THR A 312 -7.90 -15.77 -30.13
C THR A 312 -7.38 -14.34 -30.09
N ASP A 313 -8.15 -13.38 -30.61
CA ASP A 313 -7.79 -11.96 -30.57
C ASP A 313 -7.88 -11.43 -29.14
N VAL A 314 -8.96 -11.77 -28.44
CA VAL A 314 -9.14 -11.40 -27.02
C VAL A 314 -8.05 -12.04 -26.15
N SER A 315 -7.67 -13.29 -26.43
CA SER A 315 -6.57 -13.97 -25.73
C SER A 315 -5.25 -13.25 -25.91
N LYS A 316 -4.92 -12.85 -27.15
CA LYS A 316 -3.74 -12.04 -27.44
C LYS A 316 -3.78 -10.70 -26.68
N LEU A 317 -4.93 -10.00 -26.67
CA LEU A 317 -5.07 -8.73 -25.95
C LEU A 317 -4.80 -8.88 -24.44
N ILE A 318 -5.31 -9.95 -23.82
CA ILE A 318 -5.16 -10.18 -22.38
C ILE A 318 -3.74 -10.63 -22.02
N LEU A 319 -3.18 -11.58 -22.76
CA LEU A 319 -1.89 -12.19 -22.43
C LEU A 319 -0.69 -11.32 -22.80
N SER A 320 -0.80 -10.47 -23.82
CA SER A 320 0.25 -9.51 -24.19
C SER A 320 0.28 -8.26 -23.29
N SER A 321 -0.81 -8.00 -22.55
CA SER A 321 -0.90 -6.84 -21.68
C SER A 321 -0.11 -7.02 -20.39
N HIS A 322 0.60 -5.98 -19.96
CA HIS A 322 1.30 -6.00 -18.67
C HIS A 322 0.28 -6.16 -17.52
N PRO A 323 0.51 -7.08 -16.56
CA PRO A 323 -0.41 -7.35 -15.46
C PRO A 323 -0.40 -6.20 -14.44
N THR A 324 -1.18 -5.15 -14.72
CA THR A 324 -1.37 -3.99 -13.85
C THR A 324 -2.71 -4.10 -13.15
N THR A 325 -2.68 -4.48 -11.87
CA THR A 325 -3.89 -4.66 -11.06
C THR A 325 -4.38 -3.33 -10.50
N CYS A 326 -5.66 -3.05 -10.78
CA CYS A 326 -6.43 -1.98 -10.16
C CYS A 326 -7.12 -2.53 -8.90
N PRO A 327 -7.26 -1.73 -7.82
CA PRO A 327 -8.09 -2.13 -6.67
C PRO A 327 -9.56 -2.38 -6.98
N LEU A 328 -10.06 -1.90 -8.13
CA LEU A 328 -11.42 -2.16 -8.62
C LEU A 328 -11.51 -3.45 -9.46
N ASP A 329 -10.40 -4.14 -9.71
CA ASP A 329 -10.44 -5.41 -10.44
C ASP A 329 -11.15 -6.49 -9.60
N PRO A 330 -11.98 -7.35 -10.22
CA PRO A 330 -12.67 -8.42 -9.49
C PRO A 330 -11.69 -9.45 -8.91
N ILE A 331 -10.56 -9.65 -9.59
CA ILE A 331 -9.41 -10.45 -9.15
C ILE A 331 -8.10 -9.81 -9.64
N PRO A 332 -6.95 -10.07 -8.99
CA PRO A 332 -5.65 -9.66 -9.51
C PRO A 332 -5.41 -10.07 -10.96
N THR A 333 -4.87 -9.17 -11.76
CA THR A 333 -4.67 -9.35 -13.21
C THR A 333 -3.87 -10.60 -13.56
N HIS A 334 -2.80 -10.88 -12.81
CA HIS A 334 -1.98 -12.08 -13.03
C HIS A 334 -2.77 -13.38 -12.82
N LEU A 335 -3.75 -13.39 -11.90
CA LEU A 335 -4.64 -14.53 -11.73
C LEU A 335 -5.63 -14.63 -12.87
N LEU A 336 -6.19 -13.51 -13.33
CA LEU A 336 -7.07 -13.48 -14.50
C LEU A 336 -6.37 -14.03 -15.76
N GLN A 337 -5.11 -13.65 -15.98
CA GLN A 337 -4.28 -14.19 -17.06
C GLN A 337 -3.99 -15.69 -16.86
N ALA A 338 -3.72 -16.13 -15.62
CA ALA A 338 -3.47 -17.54 -15.30
C ALA A 338 -4.69 -18.45 -15.52
N ILE A 339 -5.91 -17.92 -15.41
CA ILE A 339 -7.17 -18.63 -15.69
C ILE A 339 -7.78 -18.25 -17.05
N SER A 340 -6.98 -17.65 -17.95
CA SER A 340 -7.41 -17.11 -19.25
C SER A 340 -8.30 -18.07 -20.02
N SER A 341 -7.93 -19.35 -20.11
CA SER A 341 -8.71 -20.39 -20.82
C SER A 341 -10.19 -20.44 -20.41
N SER A 342 -10.50 -20.22 -19.13
CA SER A 342 -11.88 -20.23 -18.63
C SER A 342 -12.61 -18.89 -18.74
N VAL A 343 -11.90 -17.77 -18.82
CA VAL A 343 -12.52 -16.43 -18.86
C VAL A 343 -12.69 -15.89 -20.28
N ILE A 344 -11.90 -16.37 -21.24
CA ILE A 344 -11.87 -15.85 -22.61
C ILE A 344 -13.22 -15.91 -23.32
N PRO A 345 -14.00 -17.01 -23.27
CA PRO A 345 -15.29 -17.07 -23.96
C PRO A 345 -16.24 -15.96 -23.49
N SER A 346 -16.36 -15.79 -22.17
CA SER A 346 -17.26 -14.81 -21.54
C SER A 346 -16.78 -13.38 -21.76
N LEU A 347 -15.47 -13.13 -21.67
CA LEU A 347 -14.88 -11.82 -21.98
C LEU A 347 -15.06 -11.45 -23.45
N THR A 348 -14.92 -12.41 -24.35
CA THR A 348 -15.16 -12.20 -25.80
C THR A 348 -16.61 -11.81 -26.04
N HIS A 349 -17.56 -12.47 -25.38
CA HIS A 349 -18.96 -12.08 -25.44
C HIS A 349 -19.18 -10.65 -24.92
N ILE A 350 -18.65 -10.30 -23.74
CA ILE A 350 -18.77 -8.94 -23.17
C ILE A 350 -18.21 -7.89 -24.14
N ILE A 351 -17.02 -8.11 -24.69
CA ILE A 351 -16.37 -7.18 -25.61
C ILE A 351 -17.22 -7.03 -26.87
N ASN A 352 -17.61 -8.12 -27.51
CA ASN A 352 -18.38 -8.06 -28.76
C ASN A 352 -19.79 -7.50 -28.54
N SER A 353 -20.43 -7.79 -27.41
CA SER A 353 -21.71 -7.19 -27.00
C SER A 353 -21.59 -5.67 -26.85
N SER A 354 -20.49 -5.19 -26.24
CA SER A 354 -20.19 -3.76 -26.12
C SER A 354 -19.93 -3.10 -27.48
N LEU A 355 -19.12 -3.72 -28.34
CA LEU A 355 -18.82 -3.23 -29.69
C LEU A 355 -20.07 -3.15 -30.57
N HIS A 356 -20.96 -4.14 -30.48
CA HIS A 356 -22.18 -4.20 -31.27
C HIS A 356 -23.24 -3.20 -30.79
N SER A 357 -23.45 -3.11 -29.47
CA SER A 357 -24.47 -2.23 -28.89
C SER A 357 -24.03 -0.76 -28.77
N GLY A 358 -22.74 -0.47 -28.93
CA GLY A 358 -22.16 0.84 -28.63
C GLY A 358 -22.19 1.20 -27.13
N THR A 359 -22.46 0.23 -26.25
CA THR A 359 -22.57 0.46 -24.82
C THR A 359 -21.28 0.10 -24.12
N PHE A 360 -20.62 1.09 -23.50
CA PHE A 360 -19.52 0.82 -22.58
C PHE A 360 -20.07 0.41 -21.20
N PRO A 361 -19.66 -0.74 -20.62
CA PRO A 361 -20.19 -1.23 -19.35
C PRO A 361 -20.09 -0.21 -18.21
N SER A 362 -21.13 -0.09 -17.42
CA SER A 362 -21.23 0.91 -16.34
C SER A 362 -20.21 0.66 -15.23
N ALA A 363 -19.96 -0.62 -14.89
CA ALA A 363 -18.91 -1.01 -13.96
C ALA A 363 -17.50 -0.54 -14.40
N PHE A 364 -17.28 -0.40 -15.71
CA PHE A 364 -15.99 0.03 -16.27
C PHE A 364 -15.84 1.55 -16.35
N LYS A 365 -16.91 2.34 -16.15
CA LYS A 365 -16.86 3.81 -16.13
C LYS A 365 -16.26 4.37 -14.84
N GLN A 366 -16.01 3.52 -13.85
CA GLN A 366 -15.42 3.90 -12.58
C GLN A 366 -13.89 3.74 -12.61
N ALA A 367 -13.18 4.73 -12.06
CA ALA A 367 -11.74 4.69 -11.91
C ALA A 367 -11.34 5.02 -10.48
N ARG A 368 -10.26 4.40 -9.99
CA ARG A 368 -9.64 4.83 -8.74
C ARG A 368 -8.63 5.92 -9.04
N VAL A 369 -8.92 7.16 -8.64
CA VAL A 369 -7.99 8.28 -8.79
C VAL A 369 -6.91 8.21 -7.71
N SER A 370 -5.65 8.13 -8.14
CA SER A 370 -4.48 8.15 -7.26
C SER A 370 -3.71 9.45 -7.46
N PRO A 371 -3.64 10.34 -6.46
CA PRO A 371 -2.80 11.54 -6.52
C PRO A 371 -1.32 11.12 -6.57
N LEU A 372 -0.62 11.45 -7.65
CA LEU A 372 0.81 11.18 -7.82
C LEU A 372 1.60 12.49 -7.82
N LEU A 373 2.63 12.59 -6.99
CA LEU A 373 3.49 13.76 -6.96
C LEU A 373 4.23 13.91 -8.30
N LYS A 374 4.15 15.09 -8.92
CA LYS A 374 4.73 15.40 -10.24
C LYS A 374 6.23 15.13 -10.32
N LYS A 375 6.95 15.45 -9.23
CA LYS A 375 8.38 15.23 -9.08
C LYS A 375 8.68 14.94 -7.61
N PRO A 376 9.59 14.00 -7.28
CA PRO A 376 9.93 13.67 -5.89
C PRO A 376 10.49 14.83 -5.06
N SER A 377 11.01 15.88 -5.71
CA SER A 377 11.59 17.05 -5.04
C SER A 377 10.57 18.13 -4.67
N LEU A 378 9.30 18.00 -5.09
CA LEU A 378 8.26 18.98 -4.82
C LEU A 378 7.68 18.80 -3.42
N ASN A 379 7.15 19.88 -2.85
CA ASN A 379 6.54 19.85 -1.53
C ASN A 379 5.25 19.01 -1.55
N PRO A 380 5.17 17.89 -0.80
CA PRO A 380 3.98 17.03 -0.74
C PRO A 380 2.80 17.65 0.03
N ALA A 381 2.99 18.78 0.73
CA ALA A 381 1.90 19.50 1.39
C ALA A 381 1.06 20.36 0.43
N LEU A 382 1.48 20.54 -0.82
CA LEU A 382 0.80 21.40 -1.80
C LEU A 382 0.05 20.55 -2.83
N LEU A 383 -1.27 20.73 -2.93
CA LEU A 383 -2.15 19.99 -3.85
C LEU A 383 -1.77 20.15 -5.33
N GLU A 384 -1.31 21.33 -5.72
CA GLU A 384 -0.86 21.65 -7.09
C GLU A 384 0.33 20.81 -7.56
N ASN A 385 1.09 20.22 -6.64
CA ASN A 385 2.23 19.36 -6.96
C ASN A 385 1.81 17.95 -7.37
N TYR A 386 0.52 17.61 -7.31
CA TYR A 386 0.00 16.30 -7.64
C TYR A 386 -0.66 16.25 -9.03
N ARG A 387 -0.68 15.06 -9.62
CA ARG A 387 -1.45 14.71 -10.82
C ARG A 387 -2.52 13.69 -10.44
N PRO A 388 -3.77 13.84 -10.91
CA PRO A 388 -4.76 12.78 -10.79
C PRO A 388 -4.43 11.66 -11.79
N VAL A 389 -4.04 10.48 -11.30
CA VAL A 389 -3.86 9.30 -12.16
C VAL A 389 -5.06 8.38 -11.98
N SER A 390 -5.85 8.21 -13.04
CA SER A 390 -7.00 7.31 -13.05
C SER A 390 -6.54 5.86 -13.25
N LEU A 391 -6.68 5.04 -12.22
CA LEU A 391 -6.44 3.60 -12.30
C LEU A 391 -7.73 2.90 -12.72
N LEU A 392 -7.78 2.48 -13.99
CA LEU A 392 -8.90 1.77 -14.58
C LEU A 392 -8.80 0.25 -14.35
N PRO A 393 -9.93 -0.46 -14.22
CA PRO A 393 -9.95 -1.91 -14.22
C PRO A 393 -9.23 -2.50 -15.43
N PHE A 394 -8.55 -3.62 -15.26
CA PHE A 394 -7.82 -4.29 -16.33
C PHE A 394 -8.72 -4.64 -17.51
N ILE A 395 -9.91 -5.21 -17.23
CA ILE A 395 -10.86 -5.61 -18.27
C ILE A 395 -11.41 -4.39 -19.03
N ALA A 396 -11.63 -3.26 -18.34
CA ALA A 396 -12.01 -2.00 -18.96
C ALA A 396 -10.95 -1.54 -19.99
N LYS A 397 -9.67 -1.56 -19.59
CA LYS A 397 -8.55 -1.25 -20.51
C LYS A 397 -8.45 -2.22 -21.68
N THR A 398 -8.78 -3.50 -21.48
CA THR A 398 -8.82 -4.49 -22.57
C THR A 398 -9.90 -4.13 -23.60
N LEU A 399 -11.10 -3.75 -23.16
CA LEU A 399 -12.17 -3.28 -24.04
C LEU A 399 -11.79 -1.98 -24.76
N GLU A 400 -11.24 -0.99 -24.05
CA GLU A 400 -10.73 0.24 -24.66
C GLU A 400 -9.66 -0.05 -25.71
N ARG A 401 -8.76 -1.02 -25.45
CA ARG A 401 -7.74 -1.44 -26.42
C ARG A 401 -8.36 -2.08 -27.66
N ALA A 402 -9.41 -2.88 -27.51
CA ALA A 402 -10.14 -3.47 -28.65
C ALA A 402 -10.69 -2.37 -29.56
N VAL A 403 -11.36 -1.36 -28.98
CA VAL A 403 -11.87 -0.18 -29.70
C VAL A 403 -10.73 0.61 -30.35
N PHE A 404 -9.68 0.92 -29.58
CA PHE A 404 -8.53 1.68 -30.06
C PHE A 404 -7.86 1.01 -31.25
N ASN A 405 -7.66 -0.31 -31.23
CA ASN A 405 -6.98 -1.01 -32.31
C ASN A 405 -7.74 -0.88 -33.63
N GLN A 406 -9.08 -0.99 -33.61
CA GLN A 406 -9.90 -0.85 -34.81
C GLN A 406 -9.96 0.60 -35.31
N LEU A 407 -10.16 1.55 -34.39
CA LEU A 407 -10.20 2.98 -34.74
C LEU A 407 -8.85 3.46 -35.28
N SER A 408 -7.75 3.10 -34.62
CA SER A 408 -6.40 3.46 -35.05
C SER A 408 -6.06 2.87 -36.42
N MET A 409 -6.47 1.61 -36.67
CA MET A 409 -6.30 0.98 -37.98
C MET A 409 -7.04 1.75 -39.08
N PHE A 410 -8.30 2.13 -38.84
CA PHE A 410 -9.07 2.95 -39.78
C PHE A 410 -8.42 4.31 -40.05
N LEU A 411 -7.99 5.01 -39.00
CA LEU A 411 -7.37 6.34 -39.14
C LEU A 411 -6.05 6.27 -39.94
N VAL A 412 -5.25 5.22 -39.73
CA VAL A 412 -3.98 5.02 -40.45
C VAL A 412 -4.22 4.62 -41.90
N GLN A 413 -5.11 3.66 -42.16
CA GLN A 413 -5.38 3.16 -43.52
C GLN A 413 -5.95 4.25 -44.44
N ASN A 414 -6.68 5.22 -43.89
CA ASN A 414 -7.28 6.32 -44.63
C ASN A 414 -6.48 7.62 -44.54
N ASN A 415 -5.25 7.60 -43.99
CA ASN A 415 -4.38 8.78 -43.84
C ASN A 415 -5.04 9.98 -43.15
N LEU A 416 -5.85 9.72 -42.11
CA LEU A 416 -6.63 10.74 -41.39
C LEU A 416 -5.87 11.36 -40.20
N LEU A 417 -4.65 10.88 -39.91
CA LEU A 417 -3.80 11.42 -38.86
C LEU A 417 -2.86 12.49 -39.40
N ASP A 418 -2.61 13.53 -38.60
CA ASP A 418 -1.66 14.59 -38.96
C ASP A 418 -0.24 14.01 -39.16
N SER A 419 0.44 14.47 -40.21
CA SER A 419 1.79 14.00 -40.55
C SER A 419 2.84 14.42 -39.53
N ASN A 420 2.63 15.55 -38.86
CA ASN A 420 3.52 16.15 -37.86
C ASN A 420 3.18 15.72 -36.43
N GLN A 421 2.11 14.93 -36.22
CA GLN A 421 1.83 14.30 -34.94
C GLN A 421 2.83 13.19 -34.65
N SER A 422 3.65 13.37 -33.61
CA SER A 422 4.53 12.31 -33.10
C SER A 422 4.04 11.65 -31.80
N GLY A 423 3.23 12.35 -31.01
CA GLY A 423 2.68 11.82 -29.76
C GLY A 423 1.63 10.73 -30.02
N PHE A 424 1.72 9.61 -29.29
CA PHE A 424 0.76 8.50 -29.33
C PHE A 424 0.56 7.84 -30.71
N LYS A 425 1.51 8.03 -31.63
CA LYS A 425 1.49 7.45 -32.99
C LYS A 425 2.53 6.33 -33.09
N SER A 426 2.12 5.18 -33.64
CA SER A 426 3.03 4.05 -33.85
C SER A 426 4.19 4.44 -34.77
N GLY A 427 5.41 4.03 -34.44
CA GLY A 427 6.61 4.37 -35.20
C GLY A 427 7.16 5.78 -34.95
N HIS A 428 6.54 6.57 -34.07
CA HIS A 428 7.02 7.90 -33.67
C HIS A 428 7.44 7.92 -32.19
N SER A 429 8.36 8.82 -31.85
CA SER A 429 8.85 9.06 -30.49
C SER A 429 9.18 10.55 -30.26
N THR A 430 9.56 10.90 -29.02
CA THR A 430 10.07 12.24 -28.71
C THR A 430 11.34 12.57 -29.51
N GLU A 431 12.13 11.57 -29.86
CA GLU A 431 13.34 11.74 -30.67
C GLU A 431 12.99 12.08 -32.12
N THR A 432 11.97 11.43 -32.69
CA THR A 432 11.51 11.75 -34.06
C THR A 432 10.99 13.18 -34.15
N ALA A 433 10.27 13.65 -33.11
CA ALA A 433 9.80 15.04 -33.03
C ALA A 433 10.98 16.03 -32.90
N LEU A 434 11.93 15.74 -32.01
CA LEU A 434 13.11 16.58 -31.81
C LEU A 434 13.97 16.66 -33.08
N LEU A 435 14.16 15.53 -33.77
CA LEU A 435 14.90 15.48 -35.02
C LEU A 435 14.23 16.34 -36.10
N SER A 436 12.92 16.19 -36.27
CA SER A 436 12.13 16.99 -37.23
C SER A 436 12.26 18.49 -36.97
N VAL A 437 12.07 18.94 -35.72
CA VAL A 437 12.20 20.35 -35.35
C VAL A 437 13.63 20.85 -35.54
N THR A 438 14.62 20.08 -35.11
CA THR A 438 16.04 20.48 -35.21
C THR A 438 16.47 20.60 -36.67
N GLU A 439 16.03 19.69 -37.53
CA GLU A 439 16.34 19.74 -38.96
C GLU A 439 15.68 20.94 -39.64
N ALA A 440 14.41 21.21 -39.32
CA ALA A 440 13.73 22.41 -39.82
C ALA A 440 14.47 23.70 -39.46
N LEU A 441 14.96 23.82 -38.23
CA LEU A 441 15.77 24.96 -37.77
C LEU A 441 17.12 25.04 -38.49
N ARG A 442 17.78 23.90 -38.74
CA ARG A 442 19.05 23.83 -39.48
C ARG A 442 18.89 24.25 -40.93
N LEU A 443 17.86 23.76 -41.61
CA LEU A 443 17.56 24.12 -43.01
C LEU A 443 17.22 25.62 -43.14
N ALA A 444 16.43 26.16 -42.20
CA ALA A 444 16.14 27.59 -42.17
C ALA A 444 17.42 28.42 -42.00
N ARG A 445 18.33 28.01 -41.10
CA ARG A 445 19.64 28.64 -40.93
C ARG A 445 20.50 28.55 -42.19
N ALA A 446 20.57 27.39 -42.83
CA ALA A 446 21.33 27.19 -44.07
C ALA A 446 20.81 28.09 -45.20
N ALA A 447 19.50 28.33 -45.24
CA ALA A 447 18.85 29.27 -46.14
C ALA A 447 18.94 30.76 -45.70
N SER A 448 19.76 31.08 -44.69
CA SER A 448 19.90 32.43 -44.11
C SER A 448 18.58 33.06 -43.65
N LYS A 449 17.61 32.25 -43.21
CA LYS A 449 16.34 32.71 -42.63
C LYS A 449 16.43 32.82 -41.11
N SER A 450 15.71 33.77 -40.53
CA SER A 450 15.44 33.82 -39.09
C SER A 450 14.39 32.79 -38.71
N SER A 451 14.52 32.17 -37.53
CA SER A 451 13.59 31.17 -37.00
C SER A 451 13.08 31.56 -35.63
N VAL A 452 11.79 31.32 -35.36
CA VAL A 452 11.16 31.50 -34.05
C VAL A 452 10.50 30.18 -33.67
N LEU A 453 10.78 29.69 -32.46
CA LEU A 453 10.18 28.48 -31.90
C LEU A 453 9.14 28.86 -30.85
N ILE A 454 7.87 28.50 -31.09
CA ILE A 454 6.77 28.71 -30.15
C ILE A 454 6.46 27.36 -29.49
N LEU A 455 6.54 27.32 -28.17
CA LEU A 455 6.22 26.13 -27.37
C LEU A 455 4.90 26.38 -26.63
N LEU A 456 3.92 25.52 -26.88
CA LEU A 456 2.59 25.58 -26.27
C LEU A 456 2.39 24.33 -25.42
N ASP A 457 1.80 24.52 -24.23
CA ASP A 457 1.40 23.43 -23.34
C ASP A 457 -0.03 23.64 -22.87
N LEU A 458 -0.83 22.57 -22.87
CA LEU A 458 -2.24 22.63 -22.50
C LEU A 458 -2.42 22.26 -21.04
N SER A 459 -3.07 23.14 -20.28
CA SER A 459 -3.41 22.88 -18.88
C SER A 459 -4.49 21.81 -18.76
N ALA A 460 -4.18 20.73 -18.02
CA ALA A 460 -5.11 19.63 -17.74
C ALA A 460 -5.75 19.04 -19.01
N ALA A 461 -4.96 18.86 -20.08
CA ALA A 461 -5.42 18.56 -21.44
C ALA A 461 -6.43 17.40 -21.56
N PHE A 462 -6.31 16.34 -20.75
CA PHE A 462 -7.25 15.21 -20.77
C PHE A 462 -8.53 15.48 -19.97
N ASP A 463 -8.44 16.27 -18.90
CA ASP A 463 -9.57 16.58 -18.03
C ASP A 463 -10.48 17.66 -18.64
N THR A 464 -9.95 18.46 -19.57
CA THR A 464 -10.63 19.63 -20.17
C THR A 464 -11.15 19.38 -21.59
N VAL A 465 -11.12 18.12 -22.07
CA VAL A 465 -11.63 17.78 -23.40
C VAL A 465 -13.14 17.98 -23.46
N ASN A 466 -13.60 18.86 -24.36
CA ASN A 466 -15.02 19.01 -24.62
C ASN A 466 -15.53 17.82 -25.47
N HIS A 467 -16.45 17.04 -24.89
CA HIS A 467 -16.98 15.84 -25.55
C HIS A 467 -17.79 16.14 -26.82
N GLN A 468 -18.47 17.29 -26.91
CA GLN A 468 -19.22 17.66 -28.12
C GLN A 468 -18.27 17.94 -29.28
N ILE A 469 -17.19 18.70 -29.03
CA ILE A 469 -16.15 18.96 -30.03
C ILE A 469 -15.50 17.65 -30.46
N LEU A 470 -15.10 16.81 -29.51
CA LEU A 470 -14.49 15.50 -29.81
C LEU A 470 -15.38 14.65 -30.71
N LEU A 471 -16.67 14.50 -30.36
CA LEU A 471 -17.62 13.73 -31.15
C LEU A 471 -17.86 14.35 -32.53
N SER A 472 -17.91 15.67 -32.64
CA SER A 472 -18.03 16.36 -33.93
C SER A 472 -16.80 16.13 -34.82
N THR A 473 -15.60 16.14 -34.25
CA THR A 473 -14.34 15.87 -34.94
C THR A 473 -14.27 14.42 -35.41
N LEU A 474 -14.64 13.46 -34.55
CA LEU A 474 -14.69 12.05 -34.92
C LEU A 474 -15.69 11.79 -36.06
N ARG A 475 -16.90 12.39 -36.00
CA ARG A 475 -17.88 12.31 -37.09
C ARG A 475 -17.35 12.90 -38.41
N LYS A 476 -16.58 13.99 -38.34
CA LYS A 476 -15.94 14.57 -39.53
C LYS A 476 -14.87 13.66 -40.10
N MET A 477 -14.19 12.86 -39.27
CA MET A 477 -13.13 11.95 -39.72
C MET A 477 -13.68 10.70 -40.42
N GLY A 478 -14.87 10.21 -40.05
CA GLY A 478 -15.58 9.15 -40.79
C GLY A 478 -16.34 8.17 -39.93
#